data_AF-A0A9P7K695-F1
#
_entry.id   AF-A0A9P7K695-F1
#
_cell.length_a   1.000
_cell.length_b   1.000
_cell.length_c   1.000
_cell.angle_alpha   90.00
_cell.angle_beta   90.00
_cell.angle_gamma   90.00
#
_symmetry.space_group_name_H-M   'P 1'
#
loop_
_entity.id
_entity.type
_entity.pdbx_description
1 polymer ?
#
loop_
_entity_poly.entity_id
_entity_poly.type
_entity_poly.pdbx_seq_one_letter_code
_entity_poly.pdbx_strand_id
1 'polypeptide(L)'
;MGMRRTLAALTQPKLFASLILVDPVIVKPTGNLIHKSEHADRLVVGSILRRESWPSREAALAILQQSPFFGAWDPAALRIYVDCGTYPSEDGTGVKLKMPGIQESIVFSETHTEYEVFERLPLLEERVELRWVVPGKPGAGE
;
A
#
# COMPACT_ATOMS: atom_id res chain seq x y z
N MET A 1 -4.39 2.26 1.23
CA MET A 1 -5.08 2.68 2.46
C MET A 1 -5.74 4.07 2.34
N GLY A 2 -5.11 5.05 1.67
CA GLY A 2 -5.65 6.40 1.46
C GLY A 2 -7.00 6.46 0.73
N MET A 3 -7.14 5.78 -0.42
CA MET A 3 -8.38 5.75 -1.21
C MET A 3 -9.64 5.43 -0.40
N ARG A 4 -9.60 4.38 0.44
CA ARG A 4 -10.76 3.93 1.20
C ARG A 4 -11.23 4.98 2.22
N ARG A 5 -10.30 5.72 2.83
CA ARG A 5 -10.64 6.81 3.76
C ARG A 5 -11.28 7.97 3.02
N THR A 6 -10.77 8.31 1.84
CA THR A 6 -11.38 9.31 0.96
C THR A 6 -12.79 8.91 0.54
N LEU A 7 -12.99 7.65 0.12
CA LEU A 7 -14.31 7.13 -0.23
C LEU A 7 -15.30 7.18 0.95
N ALA A 8 -14.83 6.84 2.16
CA ALA A 8 -15.63 6.95 3.37
C ALA A 8 -16.05 8.40 3.66
N ALA A 9 -15.14 9.37 3.51
CA ALA A 9 -15.46 10.77 3.68
C ALA A 9 -16.39 11.32 2.58
N LEU A 10 -16.27 10.82 1.35
CA LEU A 10 -17.21 11.12 0.27
C LEU A 10 -18.61 10.57 0.53
N THR A 11 -18.70 9.45 1.26
CA THR A 11 -19.98 8.77 1.54
C THR A 11 -20.66 9.33 2.79
N GLN A 12 -19.87 9.62 3.83
CA GLN A 12 -20.35 10.15 5.09
C GLN A 12 -19.41 11.27 5.58
N PRO A 13 -19.46 12.44 4.95
CA PRO A 13 -18.55 13.54 5.28
C PRO A 13 -18.74 14.05 6.71
N LYS A 14 -19.92 13.82 7.34
CA LYS A 14 -20.20 14.29 8.71
C LYS A 14 -19.34 13.63 9.78
N LEU A 15 -18.70 12.51 9.47
CA LEU A 15 -17.78 11.81 10.37
C LEU A 15 -16.34 12.37 10.32
N PHE A 16 -16.04 13.27 9.38
CA PHE A 16 -14.70 13.75 9.15
C PHE A 16 -14.66 15.28 9.28
N ALA A 17 -13.74 15.77 10.11
CA ALA A 17 -13.37 17.19 10.15
C ALA A 17 -12.23 17.48 9.14
N SER A 18 -11.32 16.52 8.96
CA SER A 18 -10.18 16.63 8.05
C SER A 18 -9.71 15.25 7.57
N LEU A 19 -9.02 15.23 6.44
CA LEU A 19 -8.32 14.09 5.88
C LEU A 19 -6.85 14.43 5.64
N ILE A 20 -5.95 13.64 6.23
CA ILE A 20 -4.51 13.68 5.94
C ILE A 20 -4.16 12.40 5.19
N LEU A 21 -3.87 12.54 3.91
CA LEU A 21 -3.53 11.44 3.02
C LEU A 21 -2.02 11.36 2.85
N VAL A 22 -1.41 10.35 3.48
CA VAL A 22 0.02 10.05 3.33
C VAL A 22 0.20 8.98 2.27
N ASP A 23 0.95 9.33 1.23
CA ASP A 23 1.20 8.54 0.02
C ASP A 23 -0.08 7.84 -0.52
N PRO A 24 -1.16 8.61 -0.81
CA PRO A 24 -2.38 8.03 -1.32
C PRO A 24 -2.18 7.54 -2.76
N VAL A 25 -2.50 6.28 -3.00
CA VAL A 25 -2.64 5.72 -4.35
C VAL A 25 -3.99 6.18 -4.94
N ILE A 26 -4.13 7.48 -5.22
CA ILE A 26 -5.28 8.07 -5.93
C ILE A 26 -4.72 8.61 -7.24
N VAL A 27 -4.93 7.87 -8.31
CA VAL A 27 -4.25 8.10 -9.59
C VAL A 27 -5.22 8.68 -10.60
N LYS A 28 -4.82 9.75 -11.28
CA LYS A 28 -5.58 10.30 -12.41
C LYS A 28 -5.67 9.24 -13.52
N PRO A 29 -6.86 8.91 -14.02
CA PRO A 29 -6.96 8.01 -15.17
C PRO A 29 -6.27 8.62 -16.39
N THR A 30 -5.22 7.97 -16.91
CA THR A 30 -4.53 8.38 -18.13
C THR A 30 -4.81 7.38 -19.25
N GLY A 31 -5.65 7.75 -20.22
CA GLY A 31 -5.90 6.95 -21.42
C GLY A 31 -6.84 5.75 -21.21
N ASN A 32 -6.56 4.65 -21.89
CA ASN A 32 -7.46 3.50 -21.98
C ASN A 32 -7.54 2.77 -20.62
N LEU A 33 -8.68 2.89 -19.93
CA LEU A 33 -8.97 2.28 -18.61
C LEU A 33 -8.84 0.74 -18.59
N ILE A 34 -8.69 0.12 -19.77
CA ILE A 34 -8.58 -1.33 -19.98
C ILE A 34 -7.13 -1.81 -19.82
N HIS A 35 -6.14 -0.94 -20.03
CA HIS A 35 -4.72 -1.32 -19.99
C HIS A 35 -4.07 -0.80 -18.71
N LYS A 36 -3.63 -1.73 -17.86
CA LYS A 36 -2.81 -1.42 -16.69
C LYS A 36 -1.53 -0.74 -17.12
N SER A 37 -1.09 0.23 -16.31
CA SER A 37 0.22 0.82 -16.50
C SER A 37 1.31 -0.25 -16.32
N GLU A 38 2.41 -0.14 -17.06
CA GLU A 38 3.58 -1.01 -16.90
C GLU A 38 4.07 -1.07 -15.44
N HIS A 39 3.84 0.02 -14.69
CA HIS A 39 4.12 0.09 -13.26
C HIS A 39 3.26 -0.88 -12.43
N ALA A 40 1.95 -0.96 -12.69
CA ALA A 40 1.06 -1.88 -11.98
C ALA A 40 1.44 -3.34 -12.26
N ASP A 41 1.81 -3.67 -13.50
CA ASP A 41 2.25 -5.03 -13.86
C ASP A 41 3.54 -5.42 -13.12
N ARG A 42 4.50 -4.48 -12.98
CA ARG A 42 5.72 -4.71 -12.19
C ARG A 42 5.42 -4.94 -10.71
N LEU A 43 4.43 -4.26 -10.14
CA LEU A 43 4.02 -4.48 -8.74
C LEU A 43 3.34 -5.85 -8.55
N VAL A 44 2.47 -6.25 -9.49
CA VAL A 44 1.80 -7.57 -9.49
C VAL A 44 2.83 -8.70 -9.60
N VAL A 45 3.73 -8.63 -10.58
CA VAL A 45 4.79 -9.65 -10.73
C VAL A 45 5.73 -9.63 -9.54
N GLY A 46 6.10 -8.43 -9.09
CA GLY A 46 6.96 -8.22 -7.93
C GLY A 46 6.39 -8.82 -6.66
N SER A 47 5.07 -8.79 -6.44
CA SER A 47 4.46 -9.38 -5.24
C SER A 47 4.43 -10.90 -5.30
N ILE A 48 4.13 -11.49 -6.46
CA ILE A 48 4.11 -12.95 -6.64
C ILE A 48 5.48 -13.58 -6.39
N LEU A 49 6.55 -12.90 -6.81
CA LEU A 49 7.92 -13.40 -6.69
C LEU A 49 8.54 -13.15 -5.31
N ARG A 50 7.85 -12.45 -4.40
CA ARG A 50 8.39 -12.14 -3.08
C ARG A 50 8.55 -13.42 -2.27
N ARG A 51 9.61 -13.44 -1.47
CA ARG A 51 9.80 -14.46 -0.45
C ARG A 51 8.74 -14.29 0.64
N GLU A 52 8.06 -15.37 0.98
CA GLU A 52 6.98 -15.37 1.98
C GLU A 52 7.30 -16.16 3.24
N SER A 53 8.42 -16.89 3.28
CA SER A 53 8.76 -17.83 4.36
C SER A 53 10.20 -17.67 4.86
N TRP A 54 10.38 -17.78 6.18
CA TRP A 54 11.69 -17.72 6.84
C TRP A 54 11.80 -18.73 7.98
N PRO A 55 13.02 -19.15 8.36
CA PRO A 55 13.21 -20.09 9.47
C PRO A 55 12.73 -19.55 10.84
N SER A 56 12.79 -18.23 11.05
CA SER A 56 12.31 -17.57 12.27
C SER A 56 11.99 -16.10 12.02
N ARG A 57 11.37 -15.42 13.00
CA ARG A 57 11.11 -13.97 12.94
C ARG A 57 12.41 -13.17 12.93
N GLU A 58 13.41 -13.62 13.69
CA GLU A 58 14.74 -13.00 13.75
C GLU A 58 15.44 -13.10 12.39
N ALA A 59 15.35 -14.27 11.73
CA ALA A 59 15.89 -14.46 10.39
C ALA A 59 15.17 -13.59 9.35
N ALA A 60 13.83 -13.48 9.46
CA ALA A 60 13.04 -12.59 8.61
C ALA A 60 13.48 -11.13 8.77
N LEU A 61 13.61 -10.66 10.00
CA LEU A 61 14.05 -9.30 10.27
C LEU A 61 15.46 -9.03 9.71
N ALA A 62 16.41 -9.92 9.96
CA ALA A 62 17.79 -9.73 9.51
C ALA A 62 17.88 -9.60 7.99
N ILE A 63 17.09 -10.38 7.24
CA ILE A 63 17.03 -10.32 5.79
C ILE A 63 16.32 -9.04 5.32
N LEU A 64 15.17 -8.70 5.91
CA LEU A 64 14.42 -7.52 5.52
C LEU A 64 15.22 -6.25 5.78
N GLN A 65 15.92 -6.15 6.90
CA GLN A 65 16.74 -4.99 7.23
C GLN A 65 17.88 -4.74 6.23
N GLN A 66 18.37 -5.76 5.53
CA GLN A 66 19.39 -5.62 4.49
C GLN A 66 18.83 -5.14 3.15
N SER A 67 17.51 -5.21 2.94
CA SER A 67 16.86 -4.71 1.73
C SER A 67 16.91 -3.18 1.71
N PRO A 68 17.26 -2.53 0.58
CA PRO A 68 17.24 -1.07 0.47
C PRO A 68 15.90 -0.43 0.84
N PHE A 69 14.78 -1.13 0.60
CA PHE A 69 13.45 -0.62 0.90
C PHE A 69 13.14 -0.65 2.41
N PHE A 70 13.33 -1.79 3.05
CA PHE A 70 13.01 -1.97 4.47
C PHE A 70 14.11 -1.46 5.41
N GLY A 71 15.37 -1.44 4.96
CA GLY A 71 16.51 -0.91 5.71
C GLY A 71 16.44 0.61 5.92
N ALA A 72 15.64 1.32 5.11
CA ALA A 72 15.36 2.74 5.30
C ALA A 72 14.29 3.02 6.37
N TRP A 73 13.56 2.00 6.84
CA TRP A 73 12.52 2.17 7.85
C TRP A 73 13.14 2.33 9.25
N ASP A 74 12.38 2.94 10.15
CA ASP A 74 12.71 2.91 11.56
C ASP A 74 12.83 1.45 12.06
N PRO A 75 13.91 1.09 12.79
CA PRO A 75 14.13 -0.29 13.23
C PRO A 75 13.01 -0.86 14.10
N ALA A 76 12.37 -0.04 14.94
CA ALA A 76 11.25 -0.48 15.77
C ALA A 76 9.99 -0.73 14.92
N ALA A 77 9.73 0.11 13.92
CA ALA A 77 8.65 -0.13 12.98
C ALA A 77 8.85 -1.42 12.17
N LEU A 78 10.07 -1.68 11.70
CA LEU A 78 10.39 -2.92 10.97
C LEU A 78 10.23 -4.16 11.86
N ARG A 79 10.63 -4.08 13.14
CA ARG A 79 10.39 -5.15 14.12
C ARG A 79 8.89 -5.46 14.25
N ILE A 80 8.07 -4.43 14.46
CA ILE A 80 6.61 -4.56 14.56
C ILE A 80 6.03 -5.15 13.26
N TYR A 81 6.53 -4.73 12.10
CA TYR A 81 6.09 -5.28 10.82
C TYR A 81 6.32 -6.80 10.74
N VAL A 82 7.49 -7.29 11.18
CA VAL A 82 7.77 -8.73 11.21
C VAL A 82 6.92 -9.46 12.26
N ASP A 83 6.78 -8.89 13.46
CA ASP A 83 6.05 -9.49 14.57
C ASP A 83 4.54 -9.59 14.28
N CYS A 84 3.96 -8.54 13.73
CA CYS A 84 2.55 -8.53 13.38
C CYS A 84 2.26 -9.16 12.02
N GLY A 85 3.20 -9.08 11.06
CA GLY A 85 3.02 -9.51 9.67
C GLY A 85 3.31 -10.99 9.41
N THR A 86 3.93 -11.71 10.34
CA THR A 86 4.21 -13.15 10.18
C THR A 86 3.46 -14.01 11.21
N TYR A 87 3.26 -15.28 10.85
CA TYR A 87 2.67 -16.32 11.70
C TYR A 87 3.49 -17.63 11.62
N PRO A 88 3.44 -18.51 12.64
CA PRO A 88 4.11 -19.80 12.58
C PRO A 88 3.58 -20.66 11.43
N SER A 89 4.47 -21.28 10.67
CA SER A 89 4.09 -22.20 9.59
C SER A 89 3.46 -23.48 10.18
N GLU A 90 2.47 -24.04 9.48
CA GLU A 90 1.74 -25.23 9.92
C GLU A 90 2.63 -26.48 10.07
N ASP A 91 3.70 -26.55 9.28
CA ASP A 91 4.72 -27.61 9.33
C ASP A 91 5.74 -27.43 10.47
N GLY A 92 5.65 -26.34 11.25
CA GLY A 92 6.56 -26.01 12.34
C GLY A 92 7.98 -25.63 11.90
N THR A 93 8.23 -25.46 10.59
CA THR A 93 9.60 -25.24 10.06
C THR A 93 10.04 -23.77 10.09
N GLY A 94 9.16 -22.86 10.52
CA GLY A 94 9.47 -21.44 10.65
C GLY A 94 8.25 -20.54 10.67
N VAL A 95 8.35 -19.39 10.00
CA VAL A 95 7.29 -18.38 9.92
C VAL A 95 6.96 -18.02 8.47
N LYS A 96 5.71 -17.64 8.23
CA LYS A 96 5.18 -17.21 6.94
C LYS A 96 4.50 -15.85 7.03
N LEU A 97 4.45 -15.10 5.93
CA LEU A 97 3.67 -13.86 5.83
C LEU A 97 2.18 -14.16 5.97
N LYS A 98 1.47 -13.40 6.80
CA LYS A 98 0.01 -13.46 6.91
C LYS A 98 -0.70 -13.04 5.62
N MET A 99 -0.03 -12.26 4.78
CA MET A 99 -0.49 -11.86 3.46
C MET A 99 0.45 -12.45 2.41
N PRO A 100 0.08 -13.57 1.79
CA PRO A 100 0.80 -14.14 0.66
C PRO A 100 0.91 -13.15 -0.51
N GLY A 101 1.97 -13.26 -1.29
CA GLY A 101 2.27 -12.45 -2.46
C GLY A 101 1.18 -12.54 -3.53
N ILE A 102 0.46 -13.66 -3.62
CA ILE A 102 -0.73 -13.79 -4.47
C ILE A 102 -1.92 -12.96 -3.98
N GLN A 103 -2.11 -12.81 -2.67
CA GLN A 103 -3.15 -11.93 -2.13
C GLN A 103 -2.77 -10.46 -2.33
N GLU A 104 -1.48 -10.14 -2.16
CA GLU A 104 -0.95 -8.82 -2.47
C GLU A 104 -1.07 -8.48 -3.96
N SER A 105 -0.83 -9.44 -4.85
CA SER A 105 -0.94 -9.21 -6.29
C SER A 105 -2.37 -8.88 -6.69
N ILE A 106 -3.37 -9.49 -6.03
CA ILE A 106 -4.78 -9.16 -6.25
C ILE A 106 -5.04 -7.69 -5.90
N VAL A 107 -4.47 -7.18 -4.80
CA VAL A 107 -4.61 -5.77 -4.41
C VAL A 107 -4.01 -4.84 -5.46
N PHE A 108 -2.80 -5.12 -5.96
CA PHE A 108 -2.18 -4.32 -7.03
C PHE A 108 -2.89 -4.48 -8.39
N SER A 109 -3.64 -5.56 -8.56
CA SER A 109 -4.41 -5.79 -9.77
C SER A 109 -5.72 -5.00 -9.82
N GLU A 110 -6.19 -4.47 -8.69
CA GLU A 110 -7.41 -3.67 -8.59
C GLU A 110 -7.06 -2.19 -8.82
N THR A 111 -7.64 -1.58 -9.85
CA THR A 111 -7.43 -0.17 -10.21
C THR A 111 -8.72 0.64 -10.31
N HIS A 112 -9.89 0.02 -10.14
CA HIS A 112 -11.16 0.73 -10.25
C HIS A 112 -11.35 1.74 -9.11
N THR A 113 -10.93 1.35 -7.89
CA THR A 113 -11.13 2.18 -6.70
C THR A 113 -10.31 3.47 -6.75
N GLU A 114 -9.09 3.42 -7.30
CA GLU A 114 -8.23 4.61 -7.43
C GLU A 114 -8.82 5.63 -8.39
N TYR A 115 -9.40 5.17 -9.51
CA TYR A 115 -10.01 6.03 -10.52
C TYR A 115 -11.33 6.61 -10.03
N GLU A 116 -12.20 5.78 -9.43
CA GLU A 116 -13.47 6.24 -8.88
C GLU A 116 -13.25 7.33 -7.81
N VAL A 117 -12.28 7.10 -6.91
CA VAL A 117 -11.97 8.08 -5.87
C VAL A 117 -11.38 9.36 -6.46
N PHE A 118 -10.55 9.27 -7.50
CA PHE A 118 -10.02 10.45 -8.20
C PHE A 118 -11.15 11.28 -8.81
N GLU A 119 -12.08 10.64 -9.54
CA GLU A 119 -13.21 11.32 -10.19
C GLU A 119 -14.19 11.95 -9.18
N ARG A 120 -14.39 11.30 -8.04
CA ARG A 120 -15.31 11.77 -7.00
C ARG A 120 -14.66 12.77 -6.05
N LEU A 121 -13.34 12.91 -6.03
CA LEU A 121 -12.63 13.80 -5.13
C LEU A 121 -13.15 15.25 -5.16
N PRO A 122 -13.50 15.86 -6.30
CA PRO A 122 -14.08 17.20 -6.36
C PRO A 122 -15.44 17.34 -5.67
N LEU A 123 -16.12 16.22 -5.37
CA LEU A 123 -17.41 16.19 -4.68
C LEU A 123 -17.26 16.14 -3.15
N LEU A 124 -16.03 16.10 -2.63
CA LEU A 124 -15.79 16.14 -1.19
C LEU A 124 -16.32 17.47 -0.62
N GLU A 125 -17.09 17.39 0.47
CA GLU A 125 -17.64 18.60 1.10
C GLU A 125 -16.51 19.56 1.51
N GLU A 126 -16.63 20.84 1.13
CA GLU A 126 -15.62 21.88 1.33
C GLU A 126 -15.18 22.03 2.80
N ARG A 127 -16.06 21.70 3.75
CA ARG A 127 -15.74 21.73 5.19
C ARG A 127 -14.74 20.64 5.63
N VAL A 128 -14.55 19.58 4.84
CA VAL A 128 -13.60 18.51 5.13
C VAL A 128 -12.25 18.95 4.60
N GLU A 129 -11.39 19.44 5.50
CA GLU A 129 -10.06 19.88 5.11
C GLU A 129 -9.24 18.72 4.56
N LEU A 130 -8.67 18.87 3.36
CA LEU A 130 -7.90 17.81 2.70
C LEU A 130 -6.42 18.19 2.60
N ARG A 131 -5.54 17.35 3.16
CA ARG A 131 -4.08 17.51 3.12
C ARG A 131 -3.43 16.29 2.47
N TRP A 132 -2.46 16.56 1.59
CA TRP A 132 -1.69 15.53 0.88
C TRP A 132 -0.24 15.55 1.34
N VAL A 133 0.29 14.37 1.65
CA VAL A 133 1.71 14.15 1.93
C VAL A 133 2.17 13.10 0.93
N VAL A 134 2.74 13.54 -0.18
CA VAL A 134 3.21 12.67 -1.26
C VAL A 134 4.74 12.63 -1.29
N PRO A 135 5.36 11.48 -1.59
CA PRO A 135 6.81 11.39 -1.72
C PRO A 135 7.27 12.20 -2.94
N GLY A 136 7.95 13.32 -2.70
CA GLY A 136 8.55 14.12 -3.75
C GLY A 136 9.94 13.60 -4.13
N LYS A 137 10.18 13.29 -5.41
CA LYS A 137 11.52 13.36 -5.98
C LYS A 137 11.70 14.77 -6.55
N PRO A 138 12.84 15.45 -6.34
CA PRO A 138 13.15 16.66 -7.08
C PRO A 138 13.03 16.37 -8.60
N GLY A 139 12.11 17.04 -9.29
CA GLY A 139 11.92 16.91 -10.74
C GLY A 139 11.04 15.76 -11.24
N ALA A 140 10.30 15.05 -10.37
CA ALA A 140 9.21 14.18 -10.84
C ALA A 140 8.03 15.07 -11.29
N GLY A 141 7.53 14.86 -12.50
CA GLY A 141 6.36 15.59 -13.02
C GLY A 141 5.12 15.32 -12.17
N GLU A 142 4.28 16.35 -12.02
CA GLU A 142 2.97 16.30 -11.36
C GLU A 142 2.00 15.33 -12.04
#